data_AF-A0A564Y9P0-F1
#
_entry.id   AF-A0A564Y9P0-F1
#
_cell.length_a   1.000
_cell.length_b   1.000
_cell.length_c   1.000
_cell.angle_alpha   90.00
_cell.angle_beta   90.00
_cell.angle_gamma   90.00
#
_symmetry.space_group_name_H-M   'P 1'
#
loop_
_entity.id
_entity.type
_entity.pdbx_description
1 polymer ?
#
loop_
_entity_poly.entity_id
_entity_poly.type
_entity_poly.pdbx_seq_one_letter_code
_entity_poly.pdbx_strand_id
1 'polypeptide(L)'
;PLNTLRKDQKDAAEIEISPGAKLEVPFWLVTTIGNSARHIFQMDLPSIYAESYREVFAANAWVVDLRKKSPYFYSLGCQLAKLPLPEISSVLSMLEEAFKHRLINLMESALNAN
;
A
#
# COMPACT_ATOMS: atom_id res chain seq x y z
N PRO A 1 -20.35 -52.68 -6.39
CA PRO A 1 -21.42 -52.36 -5.41
C PRO A 1 -20.82 -51.62 -4.20
N LEU A 2 -21.51 -50.56 -3.75
CA LEU A 2 -21.15 -49.57 -2.71
C LEU A 2 -19.95 -48.66 -3.08
N ASN A 3 -20.05 -47.37 -3.38
CA ASN A 3 -21.04 -46.30 -3.17
C ASN A 3 -21.69 -46.30 -1.79
N THR A 4 -21.05 -45.62 -0.83
CA THR A 4 -21.67 -44.64 0.08
C THR A 4 -20.63 -44.09 1.07
N LEU A 5 -20.74 -42.78 1.36
CA LEU A 5 -20.17 -42.04 2.50
C LEU A 5 -18.84 -41.29 2.29
N ARG A 6 -18.90 -40.28 1.43
CA ARG A 6 -18.66 -38.88 1.85
C ARG A 6 -19.32 -37.95 0.84
N LYS A 7 -20.62 -37.74 1.01
CA LYS A 7 -21.42 -36.85 0.16
C LYS A 7 -21.79 -35.59 0.94
N ASP A 8 -20.88 -35.16 1.80
CA ASP A 8 -21.10 -34.15 2.84
C ASP A 8 -20.11 -32.96 2.71
N GLN A 9 -19.45 -32.82 1.56
CA GLN A 9 -18.69 -31.62 1.20
C GLN A 9 -19.29 -30.94 -0.05
N LYS A 10 -20.59 -30.68 0.04
CA LYS A 10 -21.31 -29.60 -0.64
C LYS A 10 -21.84 -28.76 0.52
N ASP A 11 -21.59 -27.47 0.69
CA ASP A 11 -21.31 -26.42 -0.25
C ASP A 11 -20.49 -25.35 0.50
N ALA A 12 -19.16 -25.31 0.34
CA ALA A 12 -18.54 -24.00 0.32
C ALA A 12 -18.90 -23.48 -1.06
N ALA A 13 -19.91 -22.62 -1.16
CA ALA A 13 -20.25 -21.98 -2.43
C ALA A 13 -18.93 -21.53 -3.07
N GLU A 14 -18.59 -22.07 -4.24
CA GLU A 14 -17.43 -21.61 -5.01
C GLU A 14 -17.72 -20.15 -5.36
N ILE A 15 -17.22 -19.23 -4.54
CA ILE A 15 -17.34 -17.80 -4.77
C ILE A 15 -16.28 -17.49 -5.82
N GLU A 16 -16.71 -17.48 -7.07
CA GLU A 16 -15.88 -17.05 -8.19
C GLU A 16 -15.81 -15.51 -8.21
N ILE A 17 -14.59 -14.98 -8.26
CA ILE A 17 -14.35 -13.54 -8.36
C ILE A 17 -14.43 -13.16 -9.83
N SER A 18 -15.38 -12.30 -10.18
CA SER A 18 -15.50 -11.80 -11.55
C SER A 18 -14.25 -11.01 -11.98
N PRO A 19 -13.79 -11.14 -13.24
CA PRO A 19 -12.68 -10.33 -13.76
C PRO A 19 -12.91 -8.83 -13.57
N GLY A 20 -11.88 -8.12 -13.11
CA GLY A 20 -11.96 -6.67 -12.86
C GLY A 20 -12.66 -6.28 -11.56
N ALA A 21 -13.03 -7.25 -10.70
CA ALA A 21 -13.52 -6.94 -9.36
C ALA A 21 -12.48 -6.12 -8.57
N LYS A 22 -12.93 -5.01 -7.97
CA LYS A 22 -12.11 -4.20 -7.06
C LYS A 22 -12.14 -4.82 -5.68
N LEU A 23 -10.97 -5.19 -5.17
CA LEU A 23 -10.83 -5.88 -3.90
C LEU A 23 -9.84 -5.14 -3.01
N GLU A 24 -10.18 -5.00 -1.73
CA GLU A 24 -9.22 -4.64 -0.72
C GLU A 24 -8.58 -5.92 -0.16
N VAL A 25 -7.26 -6.01 -0.28
CA VAL A 25 -6.50 -7.17 0.16
C VAL A 25 -5.40 -6.75 1.15
N PRO A 26 -5.05 -7.63 2.11
CA PRO A 26 -3.91 -7.39 2.96
C PRO A 26 -2.61 -7.29 2.16
N PHE A 27 -1.70 -6.40 2.58
CA PHE A 27 -0.44 -6.16 1.89
C PHE A 27 0.43 -7.42 1.73
N TRP A 28 0.46 -8.29 2.74
CA TRP A 28 1.25 -9.53 2.68
C TRP A 28 0.81 -10.43 1.51
N LEU A 29 -0.48 -10.44 1.16
CA LEU A 29 -0.99 -11.22 0.04
C LEU A 29 -0.44 -10.69 -1.28
N VAL A 30 -0.42 -9.36 -1.43
CA VAL A 30 0.16 -8.68 -2.60
C VAL A 30 1.63 -9.05 -2.77
N THR A 31 2.42 -9.07 -1.70
CA THR A 31 3.85 -9.43 -1.79
C THR A 31 4.10 -10.88 -2.22
N THR A 32 3.20 -11.79 -1.88
CA THR A 32 3.33 -13.22 -2.22
C THR A 32 2.87 -13.53 -3.64
N ILE A 33 1.76 -12.93 -4.09
CA ILE A 33 1.13 -13.24 -5.37
C ILE A 33 1.64 -12.29 -6.48
N GLY A 34 1.95 -11.04 -6.14
CA GLY A 34 2.36 -10.00 -7.09
C GLY A 34 3.75 -10.18 -7.68
N ASN A 35 4.59 -11.03 -7.07
CA ASN A 35 5.87 -11.44 -7.63
C ASN A 35 5.75 -12.60 -8.62
N SER A 36 4.53 -13.08 -8.89
CA SER A 36 4.30 -14.13 -9.88
C SER A 36 4.25 -13.53 -11.28
N ALA A 37 4.98 -14.14 -12.23
CA ALA A 37 4.95 -13.78 -13.67
C ALA A 37 3.55 -13.84 -14.32
N ARG A 38 2.54 -14.33 -13.58
CA ARG A 38 1.16 -14.52 -14.04
C ARG A 38 0.29 -13.26 -13.98
N HIS A 39 0.77 -12.13 -13.44
CA HIS A 39 0.03 -10.85 -13.35
C HIS A 39 -1.46 -11.02 -12.99
N ILE A 40 -1.74 -11.74 -11.91
CA ILE A 40 -3.09 -12.20 -11.56
C ILE A 40 -4.01 -11.04 -11.13
N PHE A 41 -3.44 -9.92 -10.70
CA PHE A 41 -4.17 -8.73 -10.27
C PHE A 41 -3.42 -7.46 -10.69
N GLN A 42 -4.20 -6.40 -10.92
CA GLN A 42 -3.70 -5.04 -11.06
C GLN A 42 -3.76 -4.37 -9.68
N MET A 43 -2.68 -3.72 -9.28
CA MET A 43 -2.59 -3.03 -7.99
C MET A 43 -2.70 -1.53 -8.20
N ASP A 44 -3.57 -0.90 -7.42
CA ASP A 44 -3.61 0.55 -7.29
C ASP A 44 -2.80 0.97 -6.05
N LEU A 45 -2.09 2.09 -6.13
CA LEU A 45 -1.42 2.66 -4.97
C LEU A 45 -2.43 3.14 -3.93
N PRO A 46 -2.15 2.99 -2.63
CA PRO A 46 -2.94 3.64 -1.59
C PRO A 46 -3.00 5.15 -1.81
N SER A 47 -4.13 5.78 -1.50
CA SER A 47 -4.42 7.19 -1.82
C SER A 47 -3.35 8.20 -1.37
N ILE A 48 -2.67 7.93 -0.25
CA ILE A 48 -1.58 8.79 0.27
C ILE A 48 -0.33 8.81 -0.63
N TYR A 49 -0.18 7.84 -1.53
CA TYR A 49 0.91 7.76 -2.52
C TYR A 49 0.44 8.14 -3.94
N ALA A 50 -0.85 8.40 -4.12
CA ALA A 50 -1.39 8.88 -5.38
C ALA A 50 -0.76 10.22 -5.77
N GLU A 51 -0.81 10.53 -7.07
CA GLU A 51 -0.21 11.75 -7.63
C GLU A 51 -0.69 13.03 -6.92
N SER A 52 -1.99 13.13 -6.62
CA SER A 52 -2.55 14.28 -5.90
C SER A 52 -1.93 14.49 -4.51
N TYR A 53 -1.60 13.43 -3.78
CA TYR A 53 -0.90 13.56 -2.50
C TYR A 53 0.58 13.85 -2.69
N ARG A 54 1.21 13.35 -3.75
CA ARG A 54 2.61 13.69 -4.09
C ARG A 54 2.77 15.20 -4.29
N GLU A 55 1.82 15.86 -4.93
CA GLU A 55 1.79 17.33 -5.07
C GLU A 55 1.65 18.04 -3.72
N VAL A 56 0.79 17.53 -2.83
CA VAL A 56 0.63 18.07 -1.47
C VAL A 56 1.94 17.95 -0.68
N PHE A 57 2.62 16.81 -0.75
CA PHE A 57 3.92 16.61 -0.11
C PHE A 57 5.01 17.50 -0.70
N ALA A 58 5.00 17.70 -2.02
CA ALA A 58 5.92 18.60 -2.71
C ALA A 58 5.72 20.07 -2.29
N ALA A 59 4.47 20.49 -2.06
CA ALA A 59 4.15 21.82 -1.58
C ALA A 59 4.58 22.02 -0.12
N ASN A 60 4.14 21.14 0.79
CA ASN A 60 4.61 21.13 2.18
C ASN A 60 4.30 19.79 2.88
N ALA A 61 5.33 19.01 3.16
CA ALA A 61 5.16 17.72 3.84
C ALA A 61 4.72 17.83 5.32
N TRP A 62 4.93 18.98 5.98
CA TRP A 62 4.62 19.16 7.41
C TRP A 62 3.11 19.26 7.69
N VAL A 63 2.34 19.83 6.76
CA VAL A 63 0.88 20.03 6.95
C VAL A 63 0.08 18.73 6.86
N VAL A 64 0.69 17.66 6.36
CA VAL A 64 0.05 16.34 6.28
C VAL A 64 0.17 15.62 7.62
N ASP A 65 -0.98 15.36 8.24
CA ASP A 65 -1.08 14.52 9.45
C ASP A 65 -0.88 13.04 9.07
N LEU A 66 0.39 12.60 9.10
CA LEU A 66 0.75 11.22 8.79
C LEU A 66 0.10 10.23 9.75
N ARG A 67 -0.08 10.56 11.04
CA ARG A 67 -0.66 9.63 12.01
C ARG A 67 -2.11 9.30 11.66
N LYS A 68 -2.89 10.29 11.21
CA LYS A 68 -4.27 10.07 10.77
C LYS A 68 -4.37 9.40 9.40
N LYS A 69 -3.48 9.74 8.48
CA LYS A 69 -3.56 9.27 7.08
C LYS A 69 -2.89 7.91 6.85
N SER A 70 -1.74 7.67 7.47
CA SER A 70 -1.00 6.42 7.40
C SER A 70 0.00 6.33 8.56
N PRO A 71 -0.37 5.66 9.66
CA PRO A 71 0.51 5.50 10.83
C PRO A 71 1.88 4.90 10.50
N TYR A 72 1.95 4.12 9.41
CA TYR A 72 3.12 3.40 8.94
C TYR A 72 3.64 3.94 7.60
N PHE A 73 3.44 5.23 7.31
CA PHE A 73 3.77 5.86 6.02
C PHE A 73 5.15 5.47 5.47
N TYR A 74 6.24 5.77 6.17
CA TYR A 74 7.58 5.46 5.67
C TYR A 74 7.82 3.96 5.51
N SER A 75 7.43 3.15 6.50
CA SER A 75 7.61 1.70 6.44
C SER A 75 6.82 1.05 5.29
N LEU A 76 5.57 1.46 5.08
CA LEU A 76 4.75 0.95 3.98
C LEU A 76 5.30 1.41 2.63
N GLY A 77 5.72 2.68 2.52
CA GLY A 77 6.39 3.20 1.33
C GLY A 77 7.64 2.40 0.94
N CYS A 78 8.49 2.07 1.92
CA CYS A 78 9.66 1.21 1.69
C CYS A 78 9.31 -0.22 1.28
N GLN A 79 8.16 -0.75 1.70
CA GLN A 79 7.69 -2.06 1.26
C GLN A 79 7.08 -2.00 -0.15
N LEU A 80 6.35 -0.93 -0.47
CA LEU A 80 5.83 -0.67 -1.82
C LEU A 80 6.97 -0.56 -2.84
N ALA A 81 8.11 0.02 -2.45
CA ALA A 81 9.30 0.13 -3.31
C ALA A 81 9.87 -1.21 -3.82
N LYS A 82 9.48 -2.34 -3.20
CA LYS A 82 9.91 -3.68 -3.62
C LYS A 82 9.02 -4.27 -4.72
N LEU A 83 7.91 -3.62 -5.04
CA LEU A 83 6.97 -4.08 -6.06
C LEU A 83 7.40 -3.56 -7.45
N PRO A 84 7.03 -4.23 -8.54
CA PRO A 84 7.36 -3.77 -9.89
C PRO A 84 6.30 -2.77 -10.41
N LEU A 85 6.09 -1.65 -9.73
CA LEU A 85 5.14 -0.61 -10.15
C LEU A 85 5.87 0.55 -10.88
N PRO A 86 5.29 1.10 -11.95
CA PRO A 86 5.91 2.19 -12.72
C PRO A 86 6.09 3.48 -11.89
N GLU A 87 5.21 3.70 -10.92
CA GLU A 87 5.16 4.93 -10.12
C GLU A 87 6.12 4.94 -8.91
N ILE A 88 6.82 3.83 -8.64
CA ILE A 88 7.63 3.68 -7.42
C ILE A 88 8.77 4.67 -7.31
N SER A 89 9.40 5.03 -8.44
CA SER A 89 10.47 6.04 -8.44
C SER A 89 9.97 7.37 -7.86
N SER A 90 8.79 7.83 -8.31
CA SER A 90 8.18 9.05 -7.81
C SER A 90 7.73 8.94 -6.35
N VAL A 91 7.25 7.76 -5.91
CA VAL A 91 6.91 7.52 -4.51
C VAL A 91 8.15 7.59 -3.63
N LEU A 92 9.27 7.00 -4.06
CA LEU A 92 10.55 7.06 -3.33
C LEU A 92 11.07 8.48 -3.20
N SER A 93 11.06 9.27 -4.27
CA SER A 93 11.45 10.68 -4.22
C SER A 93 10.56 11.48 -3.28
N MET A 94 9.24 11.26 -3.30
CA MET A 94 8.31 11.89 -2.36
C MET A 94 8.63 11.52 -0.91
N LEU A 95 8.91 10.25 -0.61
CA LEU A 95 9.27 9.79 0.74
C LEU A 95 10.54 10.46 1.25
N GLU A 96 11.56 10.53 0.39
CA GLU A 96 12.85 11.15 0.70
C GLU A 96 12.70 12.63 1.01
N GLU A 97 12.07 13.39 0.11
CA GLU A 97 11.88 14.84 0.29
C GLU A 97 10.96 15.15 1.47
N ALA A 98 9.89 14.39 1.65
CA ALA A 98 9.02 14.53 2.82
C ALA A 98 9.78 14.26 4.12
N PHE A 99 10.70 13.29 4.15
CA PHE A 99 11.54 13.04 5.32
C PHE A 99 12.48 14.21 5.61
N LYS A 100 13.24 14.68 4.61
CA LYS A 100 14.16 15.83 4.77
C LYS A 100 13.45 17.07 5.32
N HIS A 101 12.32 17.45 4.71
CA HIS A 101 11.54 18.61 5.15
C HIS A 101 10.97 18.45 6.55
N ARG A 102 10.43 17.27 6.89
CA ARG A 102 9.82 17.04 8.19
C ARG A 102 10.85 16.90 9.30
N LEU A 103 12.06 16.41 9.00
CA LEU A 103 13.13 16.22 9.98
C LEU A 103 13.53 17.54 10.63
N ILE A 104 13.76 18.59 9.84
CA ILE A 104 14.16 19.92 10.36
C ILE A 104 13.08 20.46 11.29
N ASN A 105 11.82 20.52 10.82
CA ASN A 105 10.69 20.99 11.61
C ASN A 105 10.49 20.18 12.91
N LEU A 106 10.69 18.86 12.84
CA LEU A 106 10.59 17.97 14.00
C LEU A 106 11.71 18.27 15.01
N MET A 107 12.94 18.45 14.54
CA MET A 107 14.08 18.79 15.39
C MET A 107 13.87 20.13 16.10
N GLU A 108 13.45 21.17 15.36
CA GLU A 108 13.16 22.50 15.92
C GLU A 108 12.05 22.41 16.99
N SER A 109 10.95 21.69 16.67
CA SER A 109 9.85 21.46 17.60
C SER A 109 10.29 20.70 18.86
N ALA A 110 11.13 19.69 18.72
CA ALA A 110 11.59 18.87 19.84
C ALA A 110 12.55 19.62 20.78
N LEU A 111 13.31 20.58 20.24
CA LEU A 111 14.27 21.38 20.99
C LEU A 111 13.66 22.63 21.65
N ASN A 112 12.36 22.88 21.45
CA ASN A 112 11.70 24.14 21.81
C ASN A 112 12.43 25.37 21.24
N ALA A 113 13.10 25.21 20.09
CA ALA A 113 13.72 26.33 19.39
C ALA A 113 12.59 27.09 18.69
N ASN A 114 12.03 28.07 19.40
CA ASN A 114 10.95 28.93 18.91
C ASN A 114 11.37 30.39 19.09
#